data_AF-A0A944EME6-F1
#
_entry.id   AF-A0A944EME6-F1
#
_cell.length_a   1.000
_cell.length_b   1.000
_cell.length_c   1.000
_cell.angle_alpha   90.00
_cell.angle_beta   90.00
_cell.angle_gamma   90.00
#
_symmetry.space_group_name_H-M   'P 1'
#
loop_
_entity.id
_entity.type
_entity.pdbx_description
1 polymer ?
#
loop_
_entity_poly.entity_id
_entity_poly.type
_entity_poly.pdbx_seq_one_letter_code
_entity_poly.pdbx_strand_id
1 'polypeptide(L)'
;MQAILAGAVLLVCLSTPLMGGMQPPRLRSKRLTPEYSVGAPLAVGLGSWAMWLLMFPVLRVGFTGTRNTWICVALIVLCVLVARPMVRMAAPARLKGNRMLVAARAVGLCCVVAGVMAPLDTQVDKQPMAGMTVVYATTAAVLGLMRIVDHGYFPLILLRTALWKALLAVVTGYWIHRTGGTLVPVPDDATAGTLLLAALWWSLVGLSAGCAVAAAVRLVRWLRTGPPTRPAPPGVASWPPAVGDVWTAELTYDDNTYKERPVVVLERTPGFVRVLGITSVDKSGRPRGYLKLRLSEWEGVLTKDSWLDLEITHVPYCDFLWRRGACPDRVWDVLCTKADVRARSAKAGPAPGFTFRHRLRSAMNTHVGRDARTVSAGADSRVRRVRKRSKV
;
A
#
# COMPACT_ATOMS: atom_id res chain seq x y z
N MET A 1 -19.31 -29.57 6.67
CA MET A 1 -20.01 -28.32 6.28
C MET A 1 -19.35 -27.06 6.84
N GLN A 2 -19.02 -26.99 8.14
CA GLN A 2 -18.46 -25.77 8.76
C GLN A 2 -17.04 -25.42 8.30
N ALA A 3 -16.17 -26.40 8.02
CA ALA A 3 -14.86 -26.16 7.41
C ALA A 3 -14.95 -25.58 5.97
N ILE A 4 -16.03 -25.88 5.24
CA ILE A 4 -16.31 -25.35 3.89
C ILE A 4 -16.81 -23.90 4.00
N LEU A 5 -17.70 -23.62 4.95
CA LEU A 5 -18.22 -22.27 5.21
C LEU A 5 -17.09 -21.32 5.65
N ALA A 6 -16.21 -21.82 6.50
CA ALA A 6 -15.13 -21.05 7.08
C ALA A 6 -13.91 -20.95 6.14
N GLY A 7 -13.68 -21.98 5.31
CA GLY A 7 -12.86 -21.89 4.10
C GLY A 7 -13.39 -20.81 3.15
N ALA A 8 -14.69 -20.74 2.91
CA ALA A 8 -15.33 -19.74 2.05
C ALA A 8 -15.24 -18.31 2.61
N VAL A 9 -15.33 -18.10 3.93
CA VAL A 9 -15.17 -16.78 4.55
C VAL A 9 -13.71 -16.29 4.50
N LEU A 10 -12.73 -17.18 4.74
CA LEU A 10 -11.32 -16.88 4.49
C LEU A 10 -11.06 -16.57 3.02
N LEU A 11 -11.67 -17.35 2.12
CA LEU A 11 -11.59 -17.16 0.68
C LEU A 11 -12.20 -15.80 0.29
N VAL A 12 -13.34 -15.39 0.84
CA VAL A 12 -13.96 -14.06 0.61
C VAL A 12 -13.10 -12.93 1.20
N CYS A 13 -12.51 -13.09 2.38
CA CYS A 13 -11.61 -12.08 2.97
C CYS A 13 -10.28 -11.94 2.20
N LEU A 14 -9.82 -13.03 1.58
CA LEU A 14 -8.61 -13.07 0.74
C LEU A 14 -8.88 -12.68 -0.73
N SER A 15 -10.09 -12.94 -1.24
CA SER A 15 -10.49 -12.73 -2.65
C SER A 15 -11.32 -11.49 -2.88
N THR A 16 -11.79 -10.80 -1.84
CA THR A 16 -12.49 -9.51 -2.00
C THR A 16 -11.57 -8.57 -2.75
N PRO A 17 -11.90 -8.24 -4.02
CA PRO A 17 -11.02 -7.45 -4.84
C PRO A 17 -10.82 -6.10 -4.15
N LEU A 18 -9.58 -5.64 -4.19
CA LEU A 18 -9.19 -4.31 -3.75
C LEU A 18 -10.18 -3.30 -4.31
N MET A 19 -11.02 -2.71 -3.46
CA MET A 19 -11.87 -1.57 -3.84
C MET A 19 -10.92 -0.42 -4.18
N GLY A 20 -10.69 -0.27 -5.50
CA GLY A 20 -9.61 0.50 -6.12
C GLY A 20 -9.15 -0.12 -7.46
N GLY A 21 -9.41 -1.41 -7.68
CA GLY A 21 -9.13 -2.15 -8.90
C GLY A 21 -10.38 -2.61 -9.67
N MET A 22 -11.52 -1.92 -9.56
CA MET A 22 -12.67 -2.16 -10.46
C MET A 22 -12.44 -1.58 -11.88
N GLN A 23 -11.22 -1.70 -12.41
CA GLN A 23 -11.06 -1.79 -13.85
C GLN A 23 -10.84 -3.27 -14.16
N PRO A 24 -11.78 -3.95 -14.83
CA PRO A 24 -11.51 -5.30 -15.30
C PRO A 24 -10.23 -5.26 -16.14
N PRO A 25 -9.25 -6.15 -15.89
CA PRO A 25 -8.03 -6.19 -16.68
C PRO A 25 -8.42 -6.55 -18.11
N ARG A 26 -8.54 -5.55 -18.99
CA ARG A 26 -9.01 -5.75 -20.36
C ARG A 26 -7.99 -6.41 -21.28
N LEU A 27 -6.77 -6.71 -20.82
CA LEU A 27 -5.80 -7.43 -21.64
C LEU A 27 -4.97 -8.46 -20.84
N ARG A 28 -4.87 -9.63 -21.47
CA ARG A 28 -4.20 -10.86 -21.06
C ARG A 28 -2.67 -10.67 -21.04
N SER A 29 -2.16 -9.91 -20.06
CA SER A 29 -0.73 -9.90 -19.74
C SER A 29 -0.33 -11.29 -19.23
N LYS A 30 0.47 -12.04 -19.99
CA LYS A 30 1.04 -13.35 -19.60
C LYS A 30 1.90 -13.28 -18.32
N ARG A 31 2.19 -12.08 -17.79
CA ARG A 31 2.77 -11.88 -16.45
C ARG A 31 1.68 -11.36 -15.52
N LEU A 32 0.67 -12.19 -15.28
CA LEU A 32 -0.20 -12.04 -14.12
C LEU A 32 0.70 -12.11 -12.89
N THR A 33 0.73 -11.03 -12.11
CA THR A 33 1.14 -11.13 -10.72
C THR A 33 0.33 -12.28 -10.08
N PRO A 34 0.96 -13.17 -9.30
CA PRO A 34 0.30 -14.36 -8.71
C PRO A 34 -0.77 -14.01 -7.65
N GLU A 35 -1.22 -12.76 -7.60
CA GLU A 35 -2.25 -12.25 -6.68
C GLU A 35 -3.61 -12.93 -6.92
N TYR A 36 -3.81 -13.56 -8.09
CA TYR A 36 -4.94 -14.46 -8.40
C TYR A 36 -4.52 -15.92 -8.54
N SER A 37 -3.53 -16.38 -7.77
CA SER A 37 -3.19 -17.80 -7.76
C SER A 37 -4.30 -18.58 -7.05
N VAL A 38 -4.93 -19.50 -7.79
CA VAL A 38 -5.85 -20.54 -7.28
C VAL A 38 -5.24 -21.33 -6.09
N GLY A 39 -3.92 -21.27 -5.90
CA GLY A 39 -3.20 -21.86 -4.77
C GLY A 39 -3.22 -21.06 -3.47
N ALA A 40 -3.57 -19.77 -3.44
CA ALA A 40 -3.59 -18.99 -2.20
C ALA A 40 -4.59 -19.54 -1.14
N PRO A 41 -5.83 -19.93 -1.51
CA PRO A 41 -6.76 -20.55 -0.57
C PRO A 41 -6.26 -21.89 -0.02
N LEU A 42 -5.65 -22.73 -0.87
CA LEU A 42 -5.07 -24.01 -0.46
C LEU A 42 -3.87 -23.81 0.46
N ALA A 43 -2.99 -22.85 0.16
CA ALA A 43 -1.86 -22.52 1.01
C ALA A 43 -2.33 -22.05 2.39
N VAL A 44 -3.35 -21.19 2.46
CA VAL A 44 -3.92 -20.74 3.73
C VAL A 44 -4.61 -21.89 4.46
N GLY A 45 -5.39 -22.73 3.78
CA GLY A 45 -6.06 -23.88 4.39
C GLY A 45 -5.10 -24.90 4.98
N LEU A 46 -4.19 -25.43 4.15
CA LEU A 46 -3.17 -26.42 4.58
C LEU A 46 -2.26 -25.85 5.66
N GLY A 47 -1.84 -24.60 5.48
CA GLY A 47 -0.92 -23.97 6.40
C GLY A 47 -1.54 -23.59 7.74
N SER A 48 -2.82 -23.23 7.77
CA SER A 48 -3.56 -23.02 9.03
C SER A 48 -3.68 -24.32 9.81
N TRP A 49 -3.93 -25.44 9.12
CA TRP A 49 -3.97 -26.77 9.74
C TRP A 49 -2.60 -27.21 10.28
N ALA A 50 -1.54 -27.06 9.48
CA ALA A 50 -0.18 -27.40 9.90
C ALA A 50 0.31 -26.55 11.08
N MET A 51 0.00 -25.24 11.08
CA MET A 51 0.29 -24.35 12.20
C MET A 51 -0.45 -24.76 13.47
N TRP A 52 -1.72 -25.19 13.35
CA TRP A 52 -2.49 -25.64 14.50
C TRP A 52 -1.91 -26.92 15.12
N LEU A 53 -1.55 -27.92 14.29
CA LEU A 53 -0.91 -29.15 14.77
C LEU A 53 0.40 -28.90 15.51
N LEU A 54 1.18 -27.90 15.08
CA LEU A 54 2.44 -27.54 15.74
C LEU A 54 2.24 -26.69 17.01
N MET A 55 1.20 -25.86 17.05
CA MET A 55 0.89 -25.02 18.21
C MET A 55 0.13 -25.76 19.31
N PHE A 56 -0.62 -26.80 18.98
CA PHE A 56 -1.34 -27.64 19.94
C PHE A 56 -0.44 -28.21 21.06
N PRO A 57 0.74 -28.80 20.77
CA PRO A 57 1.64 -29.27 21.83
C PRO A 57 2.27 -28.13 22.62
N VAL A 58 2.54 -26.97 22.01
CA VAL A 58 3.03 -25.77 22.75
C VAL A 58 2.02 -25.32 23.80
N LEU A 59 0.73 -25.33 23.43
CA LEU A 59 -0.37 -25.00 24.33
C LEU A 59 -0.51 -26.02 25.48
N ARG A 60 -0.41 -27.32 25.18
CA ARG A 60 -0.54 -28.37 26.21
C ARG A 60 0.63 -28.47 27.18
N VAL A 61 1.86 -28.29 26.67
CA VAL A 61 3.07 -28.45 27.49
C VAL A 61 3.26 -27.24 28.43
N GLY A 62 2.85 -26.05 27.97
CA GLY A 62 3.02 -24.81 28.72
C GLY A 62 4.50 -24.43 28.91
N PHE A 63 4.74 -23.25 29.47
CA PHE A 63 6.10 -22.78 29.82
C PHE A 63 6.49 -23.18 31.25
N THR A 64 6.24 -24.45 31.62
CA THR A 64 6.51 -24.96 32.97
C THR A 64 7.87 -25.66 33.02
N GLY A 65 8.90 -24.95 33.43
CA GLY A 65 10.27 -25.48 33.59
C GLY A 65 11.16 -25.33 32.35
N THR A 66 12.47 -25.47 32.58
CA THR A 66 13.53 -25.16 31.60
C THR A 66 13.47 -26.06 30.36
N ARG A 67 13.25 -27.38 30.53
CA ARG A 67 13.13 -28.33 29.42
C ARG A 67 11.93 -28.05 28.52
N ASN A 68 10.78 -27.75 29.12
CA ASN A 68 9.55 -27.44 28.39
C ASN A 68 9.66 -26.11 27.64
N THR A 69 10.37 -25.14 28.22
CA THR A 69 10.64 -23.85 27.56
C THR A 69 11.45 -24.03 26.28
N TRP A 70 12.50 -24.86 26.28
CA TRP A 70 13.28 -25.14 25.08
C TRP A 70 12.48 -25.86 23.99
N ILE A 71 11.59 -26.79 24.38
CA ILE A 71 10.67 -27.46 23.45
C ILE A 71 9.71 -26.45 22.80
N CYS A 72 9.13 -25.53 23.58
CA CYS A 72 8.26 -24.47 23.06
C CYS A 72 9.02 -23.54 22.11
N VAL A 73 10.25 -23.14 22.45
CA VAL A 73 11.09 -22.31 21.56
C VAL A 73 11.39 -23.04 20.24
N ALA A 74 11.75 -24.33 20.29
CA ALA A 74 12.01 -25.13 19.10
C ALA A 74 10.76 -25.25 18.20
N LEU A 75 9.58 -25.46 18.79
CA LEU A 75 8.32 -25.52 18.06
C LEU A 75 7.93 -24.18 17.44
N ILE A 76 8.17 -23.06 18.13
CA ILE A 76 7.96 -21.71 17.57
C ILE A 76 8.89 -21.48 16.37
N VAL A 77 10.17 -21.83 16.47
CA VAL A 77 11.11 -21.74 15.35
C VAL A 77 10.65 -22.60 14.17
N LEU A 78 10.18 -23.83 14.43
CA LEU A 78 9.63 -24.72 13.42
C LEU A 78 8.38 -24.13 12.74
N CYS A 79 7.47 -23.52 13.51
CA CYS A 79 6.31 -22.79 12.98
C CYS A 79 6.73 -21.66 12.03
N VAL A 80 7.79 -20.91 12.34
CA VAL A 80 8.30 -19.85 11.44
C VAL A 80 8.82 -20.43 10.13
N LEU A 81 9.51 -21.58 10.20
CA LEU A 81 10.01 -22.28 9.02
C LEU A 81 8.87 -22.83 8.15
N VAL A 82 7.77 -23.31 8.75
CA VAL A 82 6.57 -23.78 8.04
C VAL A 82 5.73 -22.63 7.47
N ALA A 83 5.65 -21.50 8.17
CA ALA A 83 4.96 -20.30 7.68
C ALA A 83 5.70 -19.63 6.50
N ARG A 84 7.04 -19.77 6.42
CA ARG A 84 7.87 -19.19 5.36
C ARG A 84 7.45 -19.56 3.92
N PRO A 85 7.26 -20.83 3.54
CA PRO A 85 6.80 -21.19 2.20
C PRO A 85 5.40 -20.64 1.90
N MET A 86 4.50 -20.58 2.88
CA MET A 86 3.18 -19.97 2.70
C MET A 86 3.28 -18.48 2.40
N VAL A 87 4.09 -17.75 3.17
CA VAL A 87 4.41 -16.34 2.90
C VAL A 87 5.10 -16.20 1.56
N ARG A 88 5.91 -17.17 1.12
CA ARG A 88 6.53 -17.13 -0.22
C ARG A 88 5.51 -17.24 -1.35
N MET A 89 4.44 -18.00 -1.17
CA MET A 89 3.36 -18.17 -2.15
C MET A 89 2.39 -17.00 -2.16
N ALA A 90 2.06 -16.46 -0.99
CA ALA A 90 1.07 -15.38 -0.84
C ALA A 90 1.67 -13.97 -0.92
N ALA A 91 2.91 -13.75 -0.46
CA ALA A 91 3.47 -12.42 -0.35
C ALA A 91 3.96 -11.89 -1.72
N PRO A 92 3.65 -10.63 -2.05
CA PRO A 92 4.05 -10.02 -3.31
C PRO A 92 5.58 -10.02 -3.45
N ALA A 93 6.06 -10.02 -4.70
CA ALA A 93 7.48 -10.11 -5.02
C ALA A 93 8.34 -9.04 -4.33
N ARG A 94 7.76 -7.84 -4.07
CA ARG A 94 8.40 -6.75 -3.35
C ARG A 94 8.80 -7.09 -1.91
N LEU A 95 8.13 -8.05 -1.28
CA LEU A 95 8.44 -8.49 0.09
C LEU A 95 9.49 -9.60 0.13
N LYS A 96 10.10 -10.01 -1.00
CA LYS A 96 11.03 -11.15 -1.07
C LYS A 96 12.15 -11.11 -0.03
N GLY A 97 12.73 -9.93 0.25
CA GLY A 97 13.76 -9.76 1.28
C GLY A 97 13.24 -9.83 2.73
N ASN A 98 11.95 -9.52 2.95
CA ASN A 98 11.35 -9.41 4.27
C ASN A 98 10.45 -10.62 4.63
N ARG A 99 10.41 -11.67 3.80
CA ARG A 99 9.52 -12.83 3.99
C ARG A 99 9.70 -13.52 5.35
N MET A 100 10.93 -13.61 5.84
CA MET A 100 11.22 -14.19 7.16
C MET A 100 10.67 -13.34 8.30
N LEU A 101 10.84 -12.02 8.23
CA LEU A 101 10.27 -11.10 9.23
C LEU A 101 8.73 -11.18 9.25
N VAL A 102 8.13 -11.30 8.06
CA VAL A 102 6.68 -11.45 7.92
C VAL A 102 6.20 -12.77 8.53
N ALA A 103 6.87 -13.89 8.23
CA ALA A 103 6.57 -15.19 8.82
C ALA A 103 6.75 -15.18 10.34
N ALA A 104 7.85 -14.61 10.85
CA ALA A 104 8.12 -14.48 12.28
C ALA A 104 7.04 -13.66 13.01
N ARG A 105 6.55 -12.57 12.40
CA ARG A 105 5.45 -11.77 12.94
C ARG A 105 4.13 -12.52 12.96
N ALA A 106 3.84 -13.30 11.92
CA ALA A 106 2.64 -14.13 11.86
C ALA A 106 2.65 -15.17 12.99
N VAL A 107 3.76 -15.86 13.18
CA VAL A 107 3.92 -16.85 14.26
C VAL A 107 3.89 -16.18 15.64
N GLY A 108 4.56 -15.05 15.82
CA GLY A 108 4.49 -14.28 17.08
C GLY A 108 3.06 -13.89 17.43
N LEU A 109 2.23 -13.50 16.44
CA LEU A 109 0.81 -13.24 16.67
C LEU A 109 0.04 -14.51 17.06
N CYS A 110 0.32 -15.65 16.41
CA CYS A 110 -0.25 -16.94 16.80
C CYS A 110 0.12 -17.32 18.24
N CYS A 111 1.36 -17.09 18.66
CA CYS A 111 1.80 -17.35 20.04
C CYS A 111 1.12 -16.44 21.06
N VAL A 112 0.94 -15.16 20.74
CA VAL A 112 0.19 -14.22 21.62
C VAL A 112 -1.25 -14.69 21.77
N VAL A 113 -1.90 -15.08 20.67
CA VAL A 113 -3.28 -15.57 20.75
C VAL A 113 -3.36 -16.89 21.52
N ALA A 114 -2.43 -17.82 21.28
CA ALA A 114 -2.31 -19.05 22.05
C ALA A 114 -2.15 -18.77 23.56
N GLY A 115 -1.32 -17.79 23.94
CA GLY A 115 -1.15 -17.38 25.33
C GLY A 115 -2.39 -16.74 25.95
N VAL A 116 -3.18 -15.98 25.17
CA VAL A 116 -4.48 -15.43 25.61
C VAL A 116 -5.53 -16.52 25.75
N MET A 117 -5.42 -17.61 24.99
CA MET A 117 -6.33 -18.75 25.04
C MET A 117 -6.00 -19.77 26.13
N ALA A 118 -4.74 -19.85 26.57
CA ALA A 118 -4.30 -20.75 27.63
C ALA A 118 -5.04 -20.57 28.99
N PRO A 119 -5.48 -19.37 29.41
CA PRO A 119 -6.33 -19.24 30.60
C PRO A 119 -7.82 -19.57 30.35
N LEU A 120 -8.26 -19.70 29.09
CA LEU A 120 -9.63 -20.10 28.71
C LEU A 120 -9.82 -21.64 28.69
N ASP A 121 -8.84 -22.38 29.19
CA ASP A 121 -8.63 -23.83 29.04
C ASP A 121 -9.59 -24.71 29.86
N THR A 122 -10.70 -24.19 30.37
CA THR A 122 -11.63 -25.02 31.15
C THR A 122 -12.55 -25.89 30.28
N GLN A 123 -12.73 -25.66 28.97
CA GLN A 123 -13.62 -26.48 28.13
C GLN A 123 -13.28 -26.61 26.63
N VAL A 124 -12.06 -26.29 26.18
CA VAL A 124 -11.74 -26.32 24.73
C VAL A 124 -11.86 -27.73 24.13
N ASP A 125 -11.51 -28.77 24.89
CA ASP A 125 -11.66 -30.19 24.45
C ASP A 125 -13.13 -30.59 24.21
N LYS A 126 -14.10 -29.90 24.84
CA LYS A 126 -15.53 -30.14 24.65
C LYS A 126 -16.13 -29.28 23.53
N GLN A 127 -15.43 -28.25 23.06
CA GLN A 127 -15.94 -27.29 22.08
C GLN A 127 -14.91 -26.96 20.99
N PRO A 128 -14.70 -27.87 20.02
CA PRO A 128 -13.74 -27.69 18.93
C PRO A 128 -14.01 -26.44 18.07
N MET A 129 -15.23 -25.88 18.12
CA MET A 129 -15.60 -24.63 17.45
C MET A 129 -14.88 -23.41 18.02
N ALA A 130 -14.59 -23.38 19.32
CA ALA A 130 -13.93 -22.24 19.95
C ALA A 130 -12.47 -22.10 19.46
N GLY A 131 -11.76 -23.23 19.35
CA GLY A 131 -10.39 -23.27 18.82
C GLY A 131 -10.31 -22.81 17.36
N MET A 132 -11.27 -23.20 16.52
CA MET A 132 -11.30 -22.73 15.13
C MET A 132 -11.51 -21.22 15.03
N THR A 133 -12.47 -20.65 15.75
CA THR A 133 -12.79 -19.22 15.63
C THR A 133 -11.64 -18.33 16.07
N VAL A 134 -10.84 -18.78 17.03
CA VAL A 134 -9.60 -18.12 17.45
C VAL A 134 -8.56 -18.14 16.33
N VAL A 135 -8.38 -19.28 15.67
CA VAL A 135 -7.51 -19.38 14.50
C VAL A 135 -8.01 -18.45 13.38
N TYR A 136 -9.32 -18.33 13.17
CA TYR A 136 -9.91 -17.38 12.22
C TYR A 136 -9.65 -15.92 12.59
N ALA A 137 -9.86 -15.55 13.85
CA ALA A 137 -9.62 -14.21 14.37
C ALA A 137 -8.14 -13.82 14.20
N THR A 138 -7.24 -14.75 14.54
CA THR A 138 -5.80 -14.60 14.41
C THR A 138 -5.40 -14.45 12.95
N THR A 139 -5.89 -15.33 12.08
CA THR A 139 -5.58 -15.28 10.64
C THR A 139 -6.08 -13.98 10.01
N ALA A 140 -7.29 -13.54 10.37
CA ALA A 140 -7.83 -12.25 9.94
C ALA A 140 -7.01 -11.06 10.46
N ALA A 141 -6.54 -11.12 11.71
CA ALA A 141 -5.67 -10.11 12.30
C ALA A 141 -4.28 -10.10 11.62
N VAL A 142 -3.66 -11.25 11.38
CA VAL A 142 -2.39 -11.39 10.63
C VAL A 142 -2.55 -10.83 9.22
N LEU A 143 -3.62 -11.21 8.50
CA LEU A 143 -3.89 -10.71 7.14
C LEU A 143 -4.18 -9.21 7.14
N GLY A 144 -4.88 -8.69 8.15
CA GLY A 144 -5.07 -7.25 8.36
C GLY A 144 -3.74 -6.54 8.60
N LEU A 145 -2.86 -7.10 9.42
CA LEU A 145 -1.55 -6.54 9.72
C LEU A 145 -0.62 -6.59 8.49
N MET A 146 -0.64 -7.71 7.76
CA MET A 146 0.01 -7.86 6.46
C MET A 146 -0.48 -6.79 5.49
N ARG A 147 -1.79 -6.53 5.45
CA ARG A 147 -2.41 -5.49 4.62
C ARG A 147 -1.99 -4.08 5.02
N ILE A 148 -1.81 -3.80 6.31
CA ILE A 148 -1.22 -2.54 6.81
C ILE A 148 0.23 -2.40 6.34
N VAL A 149 0.99 -3.49 6.32
CA VAL A 149 2.38 -3.51 5.85
C VAL A 149 2.48 -3.42 4.32
N ASP A 150 1.56 -4.06 3.60
CA ASP A 150 1.58 -4.19 2.13
C ASP A 150 0.99 -2.99 1.39
N HIS A 151 -0.11 -2.40 1.87
CA HIS A 151 -0.69 -1.17 1.28
C HIS A 151 0.04 0.10 1.74
N GLY A 152 1.35 -0.03 2.04
CA GLY A 152 2.18 0.75 2.94
C GLY A 152 2.09 2.29 2.97
N TYR A 153 1.33 2.94 2.10
CA TYR A 153 1.60 4.33 1.73
C TYR A 153 0.38 5.20 1.55
N PHE A 154 -0.82 4.65 1.57
CA PHE A 154 -2.03 5.47 1.49
C PHE A 154 -2.65 5.56 2.89
N PRO A 155 -2.19 6.51 3.72
CA PRO A 155 -2.72 6.66 5.08
C PRO A 155 -4.24 6.81 5.07
N LEU A 156 -4.81 7.38 4.02
CA LEU A 156 -6.26 7.55 3.89
C LEU A 156 -6.99 6.24 3.57
N ILE A 157 -6.37 5.28 2.88
CA ILE A 157 -6.94 3.93 2.72
C ILE A 157 -6.95 3.21 4.06
N LEU A 158 -5.87 3.33 4.84
CA LEU A 158 -5.82 2.78 6.20
C LEU A 158 -6.84 3.43 7.13
N LEU A 159 -6.98 4.76 7.05
CA LEU A 159 -7.97 5.50 7.83
C LEU A 159 -9.39 5.08 7.44
N ARG A 160 -9.69 4.97 6.14
CA ARG A 160 -10.97 4.45 5.66
C ARG A 160 -11.23 3.02 6.16
N THR A 161 -10.20 2.17 6.15
CA THR A 161 -10.30 0.80 6.66
C THR A 161 -10.58 0.81 8.17
N ALA A 162 -9.87 1.64 8.94
CA ALA A 162 -10.13 1.84 10.36
C ALA A 162 -11.57 2.30 10.61
N LEU A 163 -12.04 3.31 9.87
CA LEU A 163 -13.42 3.81 9.98
C LEU A 163 -14.46 2.72 9.71
N TRP A 164 -14.29 1.91 8.65
CA TRP A 164 -15.19 0.80 8.37
C TRP A 164 -15.17 -0.28 9.46
N LYS A 165 -14.00 -0.56 10.03
CA LYS A 165 -13.86 -1.54 11.13
C LYS A 165 -14.42 -1.00 12.44
N ALA A 166 -14.24 0.29 12.73
CA ALA A 166 -14.88 0.97 13.85
C ALA A 166 -16.39 0.95 13.71
N LEU A 167 -16.93 1.24 12.53
CA LEU A 167 -18.38 1.17 12.27
C LEU A 167 -18.90 -0.25 12.51
N LEU A 168 -18.21 -1.28 12.01
CA LEU A 168 -18.58 -2.68 12.24
C LEU A 168 -18.53 -3.04 13.73
N ALA A 169 -17.53 -2.55 14.48
CA ALA A 169 -17.43 -2.75 15.92
C ALA A 169 -18.59 -2.07 16.68
N VAL A 170 -18.98 -0.85 16.29
CA VAL A 170 -20.13 -0.15 16.88
C VAL A 170 -21.43 -0.91 16.62
N VAL A 171 -21.67 -1.35 15.37
CA VAL A 171 -22.89 -2.09 15.00
C VAL A 171 -22.96 -3.43 15.74
N THR A 172 -21.86 -4.18 15.77
CA THR A 172 -21.81 -5.46 16.48
C THR A 172 -21.92 -5.28 18.00
N GLY A 173 -21.29 -4.26 18.57
CA GLY A 173 -21.40 -3.93 20.00
C GLY A 173 -22.82 -3.54 20.39
N TYR A 174 -23.49 -2.72 19.57
CA TYR A 174 -24.90 -2.38 19.77
C TYR A 174 -25.81 -3.62 19.71
N TRP A 175 -25.57 -4.51 18.74
CA TRP A 175 -26.32 -5.76 18.63
C TRP A 175 -26.13 -6.65 19.87
N ILE A 176 -24.90 -6.84 20.33
CA ILE A 176 -24.57 -7.59 21.56
C ILE A 176 -25.33 -7.03 22.76
N HIS A 177 -25.24 -5.71 22.96
CA HIS A 177 -25.92 -5.03 24.04
C HIS A 177 -27.45 -5.20 23.97
N ARG A 178 -28.04 -5.08 22.77
CA ARG A 178 -29.48 -5.26 22.56
C ARG A 178 -29.96 -6.69 22.81
N THR A 179 -29.11 -7.69 22.56
CA THR A 179 -29.42 -9.10 22.88
C THR A 179 -29.20 -9.47 24.35
N GLY A 180 -28.85 -8.50 25.21
CA GLY A 180 -28.55 -8.75 26.63
C GLY A 180 -27.15 -9.31 26.88
N GLY A 181 -26.28 -9.35 25.87
CA GLY A 181 -24.89 -9.74 26.01
C GLY A 181 -24.02 -8.61 26.58
N THR A 182 -22.94 -8.98 27.27
CA THR A 182 -21.94 -8.05 27.80
C THR A 182 -20.65 -8.11 26.97
N LEU A 183 -20.05 -6.95 26.70
CA LEU A 183 -18.76 -6.84 25.97
C LEU A 183 -17.55 -7.20 26.84
N VAL A 184 -17.75 -7.19 28.16
CA VAL A 184 -16.79 -7.61 29.18
C VAL A 184 -17.50 -8.65 30.04
N PRO A 185 -17.62 -9.89 29.54
CA PRO A 185 -18.31 -10.95 30.28
C PRO A 185 -17.51 -11.34 31.53
N VAL A 186 -18.20 -11.55 32.65
CA VAL A 186 -17.60 -12.03 33.91
C VAL A 186 -17.16 -13.49 33.68
N PRO A 187 -15.88 -13.84 33.88
CA PRO A 187 -15.36 -15.16 33.52
C PRO A 187 -16.15 -16.33 34.11
N ASP A 188 -16.67 -16.16 35.32
CA ASP A 188 -17.35 -17.21 36.09
C ASP A 188 -18.76 -17.52 35.57
N ASP A 189 -19.44 -16.54 34.96
CA ASP A 189 -20.82 -16.67 34.46
C ASP A 189 -20.89 -16.75 32.93
N ALA A 190 -19.76 -16.58 32.25
CA ALA A 190 -19.72 -16.45 30.80
C ALA A 190 -19.74 -17.80 30.10
N THR A 191 -20.72 -17.99 29.21
CA THR A 191 -20.65 -19.07 28.24
C THR A 191 -19.40 -18.92 27.34
N ALA A 192 -18.84 -20.03 26.87
CA ALA A 192 -17.73 -19.99 25.91
C ALA A 192 -18.06 -19.16 24.65
N GLY A 193 -19.34 -19.15 24.23
CA GLY A 193 -19.81 -18.32 23.13
C GLY A 193 -19.70 -16.82 23.39
N THR A 194 -20.04 -16.35 24.60
CA THR A 194 -19.94 -14.92 24.96
C THR A 194 -18.49 -14.47 25.08
N LEU A 195 -17.61 -15.31 25.65
CA LEU A 195 -16.16 -15.03 25.71
C LEU A 195 -15.54 -14.91 24.32
N LEU A 196 -15.89 -15.83 23.41
CA LEU A 196 -15.41 -15.83 22.04
C LEU A 196 -15.90 -14.62 21.25
N LEU A 197 -17.16 -14.24 21.42
CA LEU A 197 -17.74 -13.09 20.75
C LEU A 197 -17.13 -11.78 21.26
N ALA A 198 -16.87 -11.68 22.56
CA ALA A 198 -16.14 -10.57 23.16
C ALA A 198 -14.69 -10.51 22.63
N ALA A 199 -13.99 -11.63 22.54
CA ALA A 199 -12.62 -11.68 22.01
C ALA A 199 -12.54 -11.24 20.53
N LEU A 200 -13.48 -11.69 19.70
CA LEU A 200 -13.60 -11.25 18.30
C LEU A 200 -13.86 -9.75 18.20
N TRP A 201 -14.76 -9.24 19.04
CA TRP A 201 -15.10 -7.82 19.08
C TRP A 201 -13.88 -6.97 19.48
N TRP A 202 -13.19 -7.33 20.57
CA TRP A 202 -11.97 -6.64 20.99
C TRP A 202 -10.85 -6.73 19.95
N SER A 203 -10.73 -7.85 19.24
CA SER A 203 -9.79 -7.99 18.13
C SER A 203 -10.11 -7.02 16.99
N LEU A 204 -11.39 -6.84 16.66
CA LEU A 204 -11.85 -5.89 15.65
C LEU A 204 -11.57 -4.44 16.07
N VAL A 205 -11.81 -4.11 17.35
CA VAL A 205 -11.48 -2.79 17.93
C VAL A 205 -9.98 -2.54 17.90
N GLY A 206 -9.17 -3.50 18.34
CA GLY A 206 -7.71 -3.42 18.31
C GLY A 206 -7.16 -3.25 16.89
N LEU A 207 -7.71 -3.99 15.92
CA LEU A 207 -7.33 -3.85 14.50
C LEU A 207 -7.69 -2.45 13.96
N SER A 208 -8.88 -1.96 14.30
CA SER A 208 -9.33 -0.62 13.90
C SER A 208 -8.42 0.47 14.47
N ALA A 209 -8.15 0.43 15.79
CA ALA A 209 -7.26 1.37 16.47
C ALA A 209 -5.83 1.30 15.91
N GLY A 210 -5.29 0.10 15.70
CA GLY A 210 -3.98 -0.10 15.09
C GLY A 210 -3.89 0.47 13.67
N CYS A 211 -4.93 0.27 12.85
CA CYS A 211 -5.03 0.89 11.52
C CYS A 211 -5.06 2.42 11.61
N ALA A 212 -5.83 2.99 12.53
CA ALA A 212 -5.96 4.43 12.71
C ALA A 212 -4.64 5.07 13.17
N VAL A 213 -3.95 4.48 14.16
CA VAL A 213 -2.64 4.96 14.63
C VAL A 213 -1.61 4.86 13.51
N ALA A 214 -1.53 3.72 12.82
CA ALA A 214 -0.62 3.56 11.69
C ALA A 214 -0.92 4.57 10.56
N ALA A 215 -2.21 4.80 10.26
CA ALA A 215 -2.65 5.80 9.29
C ALA A 215 -2.21 7.21 9.71
N ALA A 216 -2.44 7.59 10.97
CA ALA A 216 -2.08 8.90 11.50
C ALA A 216 -0.56 9.14 11.48
N VAL A 217 0.23 8.19 11.99
CA VAL A 217 1.70 8.28 11.98
C VAL A 217 2.23 8.40 10.55
N ARG A 218 1.68 7.60 9.62
CA ARG A 218 2.08 7.67 8.20
C ARG A 218 1.62 8.96 7.54
N LEU A 219 0.42 9.45 7.84
CA LEU A 219 -0.08 10.73 7.33
C LEU A 219 0.79 11.88 7.81
N VAL A 220 1.13 11.93 9.10
CA VAL A 220 2.02 12.94 9.66
C VAL A 220 3.38 12.88 8.99
N ARG A 221 3.96 11.68 8.83
CA ARG A 221 5.23 11.51 8.11
C ARG A 221 5.12 11.98 6.66
N TRP A 222 4.07 11.59 5.95
CA TRP A 222 3.80 12.01 4.57
C TRP A 222 3.68 13.53 4.44
N LEU A 223 2.93 14.15 5.34
CA LEU A 223 2.74 15.59 5.38
C LEU A 223 4.03 16.33 5.74
N ARG A 224 4.95 15.72 6.51
CA ARG A 224 6.26 16.31 6.85
C ARG A 224 7.33 16.12 5.77
N THR A 225 7.55 14.88 5.34
CA THR A 225 8.69 14.51 4.46
C THR A 225 8.30 14.25 3.01
N GLY A 226 7.01 14.18 2.70
CA GLY A 226 6.52 13.71 1.41
C GLY A 226 6.42 12.18 1.33
N PRO A 227 5.96 11.66 0.17
CA PRO A 227 5.86 10.24 -0.10
C PRO A 227 7.25 9.59 -0.07
N PRO A 228 7.37 8.40 0.50
CA PRO A 228 8.60 7.63 0.38
C PRO A 228 8.82 7.16 -1.06
N THR A 229 10.09 6.87 -1.38
CA THR A 229 10.53 6.37 -2.69
C THR A 229 9.95 5.01 -3.09
N ARG A 230 9.26 4.30 -2.19
CA ARG A 230 8.63 3.00 -2.45
C ARG A 230 7.20 3.05 -1.90
N PRO A 231 6.24 2.35 -2.54
CA PRO A 231 6.39 1.39 -3.62
C PRO A 231 6.33 2.08 -4.99
N ALA A 232 6.56 1.32 -6.05
CA ALA A 232 6.31 1.81 -7.41
C ALA A 232 4.80 2.09 -7.60
N PRO A 233 4.43 3.10 -8.41
CA PRO A 233 3.06 3.21 -8.91
C PRO A 233 2.65 1.92 -9.66
N PRO A 234 1.37 1.53 -9.60
CA PRO A 234 0.86 0.37 -10.35
C PRO A 234 1.19 0.49 -11.85
N GLY A 235 1.57 -0.61 -12.49
CA GLY A 235 1.85 -0.66 -13.93
C GLY A 235 3.24 -0.15 -14.35
N VAL A 236 4.05 0.33 -13.41
CA VAL A 236 5.42 0.80 -13.67
C VAL A 236 6.43 -0.34 -13.52
N ALA A 237 7.15 -0.66 -14.60
CA ALA A 237 8.15 -1.73 -14.60
C ALA A 237 9.50 -1.32 -13.97
N SER A 238 9.90 -0.05 -14.11
CA SER A 238 11.17 0.49 -13.63
C SER A 238 10.92 1.59 -12.59
N TRP A 239 11.33 1.35 -11.34
CA TRP A 239 11.13 2.29 -10.24
C TRP A 239 12.22 2.14 -9.17
N PRO A 240 12.70 3.22 -8.54
CA PRO A 240 12.34 4.64 -8.74
C PRO A 240 12.83 5.21 -10.09
N PRO A 241 12.36 6.41 -10.52
CA PRO A 241 12.84 7.08 -11.74
C PRO A 241 14.37 7.17 -11.76
N ALA A 242 15.02 6.70 -12.82
CA ALA A 242 16.48 6.72 -12.91
C ALA A 242 16.98 8.09 -13.40
N VAL A 243 18.22 8.43 -13.05
CA VAL A 243 18.88 9.64 -13.57
C VAL A 243 18.96 9.54 -15.10
N GLY A 244 18.62 10.63 -15.79
CA GLY A 244 18.51 10.67 -17.24
C GLY A 244 17.19 10.12 -17.77
N ASP A 245 16.30 9.51 -16.97
CA ASP A 245 14.98 9.14 -17.46
C ASP A 245 14.08 10.35 -17.68
N VAL A 246 13.12 10.19 -18.59
CA VAL A 246 12.08 11.16 -18.88
C VAL A 246 10.75 10.58 -18.43
N TRP A 247 10.04 11.32 -17.58
CA TRP A 247 8.79 10.89 -16.97
C TRP A 247 7.70 11.92 -17.21
N THR A 248 6.45 11.49 -17.29
CA THR A 248 5.32 12.40 -17.07
C THR A 248 5.10 12.56 -15.58
N ALA A 249 5.04 13.79 -15.10
CA ALA A 249 4.72 14.12 -13.72
C ALA A 249 3.65 15.22 -13.64
N GLU A 250 2.87 15.23 -12.56
CA GLU A 250 1.93 16.31 -12.25
C GLU A 250 2.70 17.46 -11.59
N LEU A 251 3.00 18.50 -12.36
CA LEU A 251 3.66 19.70 -11.86
C LEU A 251 2.61 20.71 -11.39
N THR A 252 2.79 21.21 -10.17
CA THR A 252 2.01 22.33 -9.64
C THR A 252 2.69 23.63 -10.06
N TYR A 253 1.93 24.59 -10.59
CA TYR A 253 2.42 25.92 -10.94
C TYR A 253 2.04 26.95 -9.87
N ASP A 254 2.62 28.16 -9.95
CA ASP A 254 2.37 29.23 -8.96
C ASP A 254 0.90 29.67 -8.91
N ASP A 255 0.14 29.45 -9.98
CA ASP A 255 -1.32 29.65 -10.04
C ASP A 255 -2.12 28.52 -9.35
N ASN A 256 -1.43 27.60 -8.67
CA ASN A 256 -2.00 26.41 -8.02
C ASN A 256 -2.74 25.49 -8.99
N THR A 257 -2.44 25.59 -10.30
CA THR A 257 -2.95 24.66 -11.31
C THR A 257 -2.00 23.48 -11.45
N TYR A 258 -2.61 22.31 -11.68
CA TYR A 258 -1.91 21.06 -11.92
C TYR A 258 -1.82 20.81 -13.40
N LYS A 259 -0.62 20.56 -13.91
CA LYS A 259 -0.39 20.23 -15.32
C LYS A 259 0.50 19.00 -15.40
N GLU A 260 0.03 18.00 -16.15
CA GLU A 260 0.85 16.85 -16.50
C GLU A 260 1.90 17.30 -17.52
N ARG A 261 3.18 17.13 -17.18
CA ARG A 261 4.29 17.56 -18.03
C ARG A 261 5.39 16.51 -18.06
N PRO A 262 6.10 16.39 -19.21
CA PRO A 262 7.33 15.64 -19.23
C PRO A 262 8.37 16.33 -18.35
N VAL A 263 9.17 15.55 -17.63
CA VAL A 263 10.25 16.00 -16.78
C VAL A 263 11.48 15.10 -16.98
N VAL A 264 12.67 15.69 -16.98
CA VAL A 264 13.95 14.97 -17.03
C VAL A 264 14.45 14.78 -15.61
N VAL A 265 14.78 13.54 -15.22
CA VAL A 265 15.28 13.21 -13.89
C VAL A 265 16.76 13.54 -13.78
N LEU A 266 17.11 14.44 -12.85
CA LEU A 266 18.51 14.79 -12.57
C LEU A 266 19.09 13.97 -11.43
N GLU A 267 18.37 13.89 -10.32
CA GLU A 267 18.89 13.29 -9.09
C GLU A 267 17.75 12.72 -8.24
N ARG A 268 18.03 11.65 -7.51
CA ARG A 268 17.11 11.03 -6.56
C ARG A 268 17.50 11.40 -5.13
N THR A 269 16.51 11.81 -4.35
CA THR A 269 16.63 12.10 -2.92
C THR A 269 15.67 11.18 -2.15
N PRO A 270 15.85 10.90 -0.85
CA PRO A 270 14.96 9.97 -0.13
C PRO A 270 13.46 10.33 -0.10
N GLY A 271 13.09 11.61 -0.28
CA GLY A 271 11.69 12.06 -0.27
C GLY A 271 11.18 12.66 -1.59
N PHE A 272 12.08 12.92 -2.54
CA PHE A 272 11.72 13.59 -3.80
C PHE A 272 12.76 13.35 -4.88
N VAL A 273 12.44 13.78 -6.10
CA VAL A 273 13.32 13.74 -7.25
C VAL A 273 13.57 15.17 -7.73
N ARG A 274 14.82 15.50 -8.00
CA ARG A 274 15.20 16.76 -8.66
C ARG A 274 15.04 16.57 -10.15
N VAL A 275 14.25 17.42 -10.79
CA VAL A 275 13.93 17.30 -12.21
C VAL A 275 14.02 18.64 -12.92
N LEU A 276 14.12 18.57 -14.25
CA LEU A 276 13.95 19.71 -15.15
C LEU A 276 12.63 19.56 -15.90
N GLY A 277 11.82 20.61 -15.91
CA GLY A 277 10.49 20.60 -16.52
C GLY A 277 10.55 20.81 -18.03
N ILE A 278 9.79 20.04 -18.80
CA ILE A 278 9.64 20.26 -20.25
C ILE A 278 8.34 21.02 -20.51
N THR A 279 8.44 22.09 -21.31
CA THR A 279 7.30 22.89 -21.73
C THR A 279 7.26 23.03 -23.25
N SER A 280 6.07 22.90 -23.83
CA SER A 280 5.87 23.17 -25.25
C SER A 280 5.58 24.64 -25.56
N VAL A 281 5.58 25.51 -24.54
CA VAL A 281 5.39 26.96 -24.73
C VAL A 281 6.69 27.50 -25.30
N ASP A 282 6.62 28.31 -26.35
CA ASP A 282 7.81 28.88 -26.95
C ASP A 282 8.57 29.79 -25.96
N LYS A 283 9.89 29.60 -25.90
CA LYS A 283 10.82 30.34 -25.04
C LYS A 283 11.98 30.94 -25.85
N SER A 284 11.82 31.04 -27.17
CA SER A 284 12.78 31.69 -28.08
C SER A 284 13.26 33.06 -27.59
N GLY A 285 12.35 33.89 -27.06
CA GLY A 285 12.66 35.20 -26.48
C GLY A 285 13.34 35.20 -25.10
N ARG A 286 13.60 34.02 -24.51
CA ARG A 286 14.26 33.85 -23.20
C ARG A 286 15.28 32.70 -23.25
N PRO A 287 16.36 32.81 -24.04
CA PRO A 287 17.33 31.73 -24.18
C PRO A 287 18.10 31.45 -22.88
N ARG A 288 18.25 32.44 -22.00
CA ARG A 288 18.90 32.27 -20.70
C ARG A 288 18.00 31.47 -19.75
N GLY A 289 18.31 30.20 -19.55
CA GLY A 289 17.58 29.30 -18.64
C GLY A 289 16.65 28.32 -19.32
N TYR A 290 16.62 28.30 -20.65
CA TYR A 290 15.89 27.29 -21.40
C TYR A 290 16.78 26.65 -22.44
N LEU A 291 16.72 25.32 -22.55
CA LEU A 291 17.37 24.57 -23.62
C LEU A 291 16.32 24.12 -24.63
N LYS A 292 16.51 24.45 -25.91
CA LYS A 292 15.59 24.03 -26.97
C LYS A 292 15.74 22.53 -27.20
N LEU A 293 14.62 21.80 -27.20
CA LEU A 293 14.53 20.39 -27.51
C LEU A 293 13.88 20.20 -28.87
N ARG A 294 14.62 19.68 -29.84
CA ARG A 294 14.11 19.39 -31.19
C ARG A 294 13.43 18.02 -31.20
N LEU A 295 12.26 17.91 -31.80
CA LEU A 295 11.50 16.66 -31.87
C LEU A 295 12.32 15.52 -32.48
N SER A 296 13.12 15.81 -33.51
CA SER A 296 13.95 14.84 -34.22
C SER A 296 14.96 14.11 -33.34
N GLU A 297 15.40 14.73 -32.24
CA GLU A 297 16.34 14.12 -31.29
C GLU A 297 15.62 13.35 -30.17
N TRP A 298 14.31 13.54 -30.05
CA TRP A 298 13.47 13.08 -28.93
C TRP A 298 12.31 12.19 -29.40
N GLU A 299 12.47 11.54 -30.56
CA GLU A 299 11.46 10.64 -31.11
C GLU A 299 11.08 9.54 -30.09
N GLY A 300 9.77 9.30 -29.95
CA GLY A 300 9.23 8.37 -28.96
C GLY A 300 9.11 8.92 -27.53
N VAL A 301 9.73 10.05 -27.20
CA VAL A 301 9.66 10.69 -25.88
C VAL A 301 8.80 11.95 -25.90
N LEU A 302 9.04 12.82 -26.88
CA LEU A 302 8.30 14.05 -27.11
C LEU A 302 7.39 13.92 -28.34
N THR A 303 6.32 14.73 -28.37
CA THR A 303 5.37 14.77 -29.49
C THR A 303 5.52 16.01 -30.37
N LYS A 304 6.31 17.00 -29.92
CA LYS A 304 6.63 18.24 -30.64
C LYS A 304 7.87 18.90 -30.07
N ASP A 305 8.43 19.83 -30.83
CA ASP A 305 9.46 20.75 -30.35
C ASP A 305 9.04 21.39 -29.03
N SER A 306 9.98 21.40 -28.09
CA SER A 306 9.74 21.82 -26.72
C SER A 306 10.95 22.55 -26.18
N TRP A 307 10.82 23.06 -24.97
CA TRP A 307 11.87 23.73 -24.22
C TRP A 307 12.03 23.06 -22.87
N LEU A 308 13.27 22.80 -22.48
CA LEU A 308 13.63 22.33 -21.16
C LEU A 308 13.90 23.53 -20.28
N ASP A 309 13.17 23.66 -19.19
CA ASP A 309 13.43 24.63 -18.14
C ASP A 309 14.66 24.19 -17.33
N LEU A 310 15.71 25.00 -17.31
CA LEU A 310 16.96 24.70 -16.60
C LEU A 310 16.89 25.04 -15.11
N GLU A 311 15.73 25.50 -14.61
CA GLU A 311 15.48 25.64 -13.18
C GLU A 311 15.08 24.29 -12.55
N ILE A 312 15.85 23.86 -11.55
CA ILE A 312 15.61 22.59 -10.84
C ILE A 312 14.30 22.68 -10.07
N THR A 313 13.40 21.75 -10.38
CA THR A 313 12.13 21.55 -9.66
C THR A 313 12.20 20.29 -8.82
N HIS A 314 11.69 20.37 -7.60
CA HIS A 314 11.54 19.19 -6.73
C HIS A 314 10.16 18.57 -6.96
N VAL A 315 10.14 17.28 -7.29
CA VAL A 315 8.90 16.53 -7.52
C VAL A 315 8.81 15.37 -6.54
N PRO A 316 7.80 15.33 -5.67
CA PRO A 316 7.48 14.18 -4.85
C PRO A 316 7.29 12.90 -5.68
N TYR A 317 7.65 11.75 -5.12
CA TYR A 317 7.49 10.46 -5.80
C TYR A 317 6.04 10.13 -6.19
N CYS A 318 5.04 10.64 -5.46
CA CYS A 318 3.63 10.42 -5.77
C CYS A 318 3.16 11.16 -7.03
N ASP A 319 3.93 12.12 -7.54
CA ASP A 319 3.49 12.94 -8.67
C ASP A 319 3.99 12.37 -10.01
N PHE A 320 4.85 11.36 -9.96
CA PHE A 320 5.28 10.63 -11.15
C PHE A 320 4.17 9.69 -11.62
N LEU A 321 3.81 9.83 -12.89
CA LEU A 321 2.72 9.06 -13.49
C LEU A 321 3.26 7.87 -14.29
N TRP A 322 4.02 8.13 -15.36
CA TRP A 322 4.62 7.08 -16.18
C TRP A 322 5.93 7.51 -16.84
N ARG A 323 6.79 6.53 -17.15
CA ARG A 323 8.03 6.73 -17.90
C ARG A 323 7.70 6.93 -19.38
N ARG A 324 8.30 7.95 -20.00
CA ARG A 324 8.23 8.20 -21.44
C ARG A 324 9.41 7.58 -22.18
N GLY A 325 10.60 7.60 -21.59
CA GLY A 325 11.82 7.04 -22.18
C GLY A 325 13.06 7.54 -21.47
N ALA A 326 14.20 7.48 -22.15
CA ALA A 326 15.46 8.06 -21.69
C ALA A 326 15.72 9.41 -22.35
N CYS A 327 16.46 10.28 -21.67
CA CYS A 327 17.02 11.49 -22.25
C CYS A 327 18.07 11.09 -23.30
N PRO A 328 18.06 11.68 -24.50
CA PRO A 328 19.10 11.43 -25.50
C PRO A 328 20.48 11.80 -24.95
N ASP A 329 21.48 10.96 -25.20
CA ASP A 329 22.84 11.10 -24.66
C ASP A 329 23.46 12.45 -24.97
N ARG A 330 23.32 12.94 -26.23
CA ARG A 330 23.82 14.26 -26.63
C ARG A 330 23.25 15.40 -25.79
N VAL A 331 21.96 15.33 -25.46
CA VAL A 331 21.30 16.36 -24.65
C VAL A 331 21.72 16.21 -23.19
N TRP A 332 21.84 14.98 -22.71
CA TRP A 332 22.34 14.68 -21.37
C TRP A 332 23.77 15.21 -21.17
N ASP A 333 24.66 15.03 -22.15
CA ASP A 333 26.02 15.55 -22.13
C ASP A 333 26.03 17.08 -22.07
N VAL A 334 25.18 17.74 -22.85
CA VAL A 334 25.02 19.21 -22.80
C VAL A 334 24.54 19.64 -21.42
N LEU A 335 23.59 18.92 -20.81
CA LEU A 335 23.11 19.20 -19.45
C LEU A 335 24.21 19.06 -18.40
N CYS A 336 25.07 18.04 -18.53
CA CYS A 336 26.13 17.78 -17.57
C CYS A 336 27.33 18.74 -17.71
N THR A 337 27.59 19.24 -18.92
CA THR A 337 28.84 19.95 -19.24
C THR A 337 28.68 21.44 -19.50
N LYS A 338 27.56 21.86 -20.11
CA LYS A 338 27.42 23.21 -20.69
C LYS A 338 26.21 23.98 -20.17
N ALA A 339 25.14 23.29 -19.79
CA ALA A 339 23.91 23.96 -19.39
C ALA A 339 24.07 24.62 -18.02
N ASP A 340 23.65 25.87 -17.91
CA ASP A 340 23.51 26.59 -16.65
C ASP A 340 22.25 26.12 -15.91
N VAL A 341 22.35 24.92 -15.31
CA VAL A 341 21.28 24.33 -14.49
C VAL A 341 21.26 25.04 -13.13
N ARG A 342 20.16 25.72 -12.84
CA ARG A 342 20.04 26.60 -11.67
C ARG A 342 19.13 26.01 -10.61
N ALA A 343 19.52 26.16 -9.35
CA ALA A 343 18.61 25.87 -8.25
C ALA A 343 17.45 26.88 -8.23
N ARG A 344 16.26 26.42 -7.89
CA ARG A 344 15.11 27.31 -7.65
C ARG A 344 15.45 28.33 -6.57
N SER A 345 15.12 29.59 -6.83
CA SER A 345 15.34 30.67 -5.87
C SER A 345 14.55 30.42 -4.58
N ALA A 346 15.21 30.55 -3.42
CA ALA A 346 14.54 30.42 -2.12
C ALA A 346 13.39 31.42 -1.92
N LYS A 347 13.44 32.57 -2.62
CA LYS A 347 12.38 33.59 -2.61
C LYS A 347 11.10 33.14 -3.34
N ALA A 348 11.17 32.12 -4.19
CA ALA A 348 10.03 31.58 -4.93
C ALA A 348 9.10 30.69 -4.09
N GLY A 349 9.29 30.66 -2.76
CA GLY A 349 8.48 29.88 -1.82
C GLY A 349 8.78 28.38 -1.86
N PRO A 350 8.03 27.59 -1.06
CA PRO A 350 8.14 26.14 -1.10
C PRO A 350 7.84 25.63 -2.51
N ALA A 351 8.59 24.64 -2.98
CA ALA A 351 8.33 24.01 -4.27
C ALA A 351 6.83 23.61 -4.35
N PRO A 352 6.11 23.98 -5.41
CA PRO A 352 4.65 23.99 -5.41
C PRO A 352 4.04 22.58 -5.23
N GLY A 353 4.76 21.51 -5.63
CA GLY A 353 4.42 20.12 -5.30
C GLY A 353 4.55 19.74 -3.80
N PHE A 354 5.00 20.65 -2.95
CA PHE A 354 5.16 20.44 -1.51
C PHE A 354 4.19 21.27 -0.67
N THR A 355 3.25 21.98 -1.29
CA THR A 355 2.20 22.68 -0.55
C THR A 355 1.33 21.69 0.24
N PHE A 356 0.82 22.10 1.40
CA PHE A 356 0.00 21.23 2.25
C PHE A 356 -1.22 20.66 1.51
N ARG A 357 -1.93 21.51 0.75
CA ARG A 357 -3.08 21.10 -0.06
C ARG A 357 -2.70 20.02 -1.09
N HIS A 358 -1.55 20.18 -1.74
CA HIS A 358 -1.08 19.20 -2.70
C HIS A 358 -0.74 17.86 -2.03
N ARG A 359 0.02 17.87 -0.92
CA ARG A 359 0.36 16.65 -0.18
C ARG A 359 -0.87 15.90 0.34
N LEU A 360 -1.91 16.63 0.77
CA LEU A 360 -3.18 16.04 1.20
C LEU A 360 -3.88 15.37 0.01
N ARG A 361 -3.94 16.03 -1.14
CA ARG A 361 -4.53 15.49 -2.37
C ARG A 361 -3.77 14.26 -2.89
N SER A 362 -2.44 14.29 -2.86
CA SER A 362 -1.61 13.16 -3.29
C SER A 362 -1.73 11.96 -2.34
N ALA A 363 -1.91 12.21 -1.03
CA ALA A 363 -2.20 11.17 -0.05
C ALA A 363 -3.55 10.45 -0.30
N MET A 364 -4.47 11.06 -1.06
CA MET A 364 -5.74 10.45 -1.47
C MET A 364 -5.61 9.48 -2.65
N ASN A 365 -4.42 9.33 -3.24
CA ASN A 365 -4.17 8.42 -4.37
C ASN A 365 -5.09 8.68 -5.58
N THR A 366 -5.56 9.92 -5.79
CA THR A 366 -6.50 10.19 -6.90
C THR A 366 -5.84 10.13 -8.27
N HIS A 367 -4.51 10.28 -8.33
CA HIS A 367 -3.75 10.33 -9.59
C HIS A 367 -2.61 9.30 -9.69
N VAL A 368 -2.13 8.78 -8.55
CA VAL A 368 -1.11 7.74 -8.50
C VAL A 368 -1.69 6.44 -9.07
N GLY A 369 -1.12 5.97 -10.18
CA GLY A 369 -1.57 4.77 -10.88
C GLY A 369 -2.51 5.00 -12.07
N ARG A 370 -2.61 6.23 -12.61
CA ARG A 370 -3.11 6.39 -13.99
C ARG A 370 -2.17 5.63 -14.93
N ASP A 371 -2.65 4.50 -15.43
CA ASP A 371 -1.94 3.72 -16.44
C ASP A 371 -1.80 4.59 -17.70
N ALA A 372 -0.58 4.76 -18.20
CA ALA A 372 -0.27 5.51 -19.42
C ALA A 372 -1.15 5.08 -20.59
N ARG A 373 -1.57 3.81 -20.62
CA ARG A 373 -2.45 3.24 -21.65
C ARG A 373 -3.89 3.75 -21.60
N THR A 374 -4.36 4.17 -20.42
CA THR A 374 -5.72 4.70 -20.24
C THR A 374 -5.82 6.19 -20.56
N VAL A 375 -4.70 6.92 -20.52
CA VAL A 375 -4.67 8.37 -20.77
C VAL A 375 -4.78 8.67 -22.27
N SER A 376 -4.20 7.83 -23.13
CA SER A 376 -4.27 7.99 -24.60
C SER A 376 -5.68 7.91 -25.17
N ALA A 377 -6.64 7.29 -24.47
CA ALA A 377 -8.00 7.12 -24.96
C ALA A 377 -8.95 8.30 -24.63
N GLY A 378 -8.55 9.24 -23.77
CA GLY A 378 -9.47 10.25 -23.24
C GLY A 378 -9.01 11.72 -23.31
N ALA A 379 -7.72 11.97 -23.53
CA ALA A 379 -7.15 13.32 -23.42
C ALA A 379 -7.62 14.30 -24.51
N ASP A 380 -8.05 13.83 -25.68
CA ASP A 380 -8.62 14.70 -26.73
C ASP A 380 -10.08 15.09 -26.48
N SER A 381 -10.77 14.50 -25.49
CA SER A 381 -12.22 14.71 -25.29
C SER A 381 -12.59 15.83 -24.31
N ARG A 382 -11.62 16.40 -23.56
CA ARG A 382 -11.84 17.60 -22.73
C ARG A 382 -11.24 18.84 -23.36
N VAL A 383 -11.49 19.03 -24.66
CA VAL A 383 -11.63 20.38 -25.19
C VAL A 383 -12.77 21.03 -24.41
N ARG A 384 -12.38 21.83 -23.42
CA ARG A 384 -13.21 22.76 -22.66
C ARG A 384 -14.16 23.41 -23.68
N ARG A 385 -15.46 23.11 -23.63
CA ARG A 385 -16.48 23.86 -24.40
C ARG A 385 -16.27 25.32 -24.04
N VAL A 386 -15.55 26.05 -24.89
CA VAL A 386 -15.56 27.50 -24.89
C VAL A 386 -16.98 27.85 -25.20
N ARG A 387 -17.74 28.20 -24.16
CA ARG A 387 -19.10 28.70 -24.29
C ARG A 387 -18.97 29.99 -25.09
N LYS A 388 -19.16 29.92 -26.41
CA LYS A 388 -19.29 31.11 -27.25
C LYS A 388 -20.44 31.90 -26.64
N ARG A 389 -20.12 33.02 -25.98
CA ARG A 389 -21.08 34.07 -25.69
C ARG A 389 -21.49 34.60 -27.06
N SER A 390 -22.67 34.21 -27.54
CA SER A 390 -23.37 34.98 -28.55
C SER A 390 -23.57 36.37 -27.95
N LYS A 391 -23.00 37.39 -28.61
CA LYS A 391 -23.43 38.77 -28.40
C LYS A 391 -24.87 38.84 -28.92
N VAL A 392 -25.78 39.27 -28.04
CA VAL A 392 -27.07 39.84 -28.42
C VAL A 392 -26.84 41.31 -28.68
#